data_AF-A0A7C6SHC2-F1
#
_entry.id   AF-A0A7C6SHC2-F1
#
_cell.length_a   1.000
_cell.length_b   1.000
_cell.length_c   1.000
_cell.angle_alpha   90.00
_cell.angle_beta   90.00
_cell.angle_gamma   90.00
#
_symmetry.space_group_name_H-M   'P 1'
#
loop_
_entity.id
_entity.type
_entity.pdbx_description
1 polymer ?
#
loop_
_entity_poly.entity_id
_entity_poly.type
_entity_poly.pdbx_seq_one_letter_code
_entity_poly.pdbx_strand_id
1 'polypeptide(L)'
;LVAERPSDYRFHLQDLEVEFFDSLEPALADLQDVVVIDSDRYFTKEMIEIILQLPANTLLVQSKSEQFKSIHGMGIETQENQVTKVIGHGRDHYVDYMLAGAMVLNHEVLKNVGKTPLGMDEISTGGMPYQKLYLENVVQQALYQGALVHFKKTDDLVLDLSYPWHLLQANQLETKTSFESSYDQNQVDETCVIKGSLVLGKNSRIEHHCIIKGNVRVGDNTLISSGVVIEGDVIIGNDCVIQNYALITKNTVIGHGVKLGFHAEVGGVLMNRCAIVHQCEVYGVIGRRVDVGAGTLVGTLRFDDQETTIRVHGRLLANKSTSVAFIGDYSRTGIGNIILPGVRIGSYCSIGPGAVLEKDIDHVQLVLVQQEKHYRAWSPAKYGWKK
;
A
#
# COMPACT_ATOMS: atom_id res chain seq x y z
N LEU A 1 4.46 1.73 -17.76
CA LEU A 1 3.59 0.96 -18.70
C LEU A 1 3.42 1.80 -19.95
N VAL A 2 3.72 1.27 -21.14
CA VAL A 2 3.45 1.90 -22.45
C VAL A 2 2.28 1.15 -23.10
N ALA A 3 1.18 1.83 -23.44
CA ALA A 3 0.01 1.21 -24.05
C ALA A 3 -0.42 1.96 -25.32
N GLU A 4 -0.71 1.20 -26.39
CA GLU A 4 -1.18 1.71 -27.68
C GLU A 4 -2.52 1.04 -28.02
N ARG A 5 -3.64 1.68 -27.64
CA ARG A 5 -5.05 1.40 -28.03
C ARG A 5 -5.64 -0.04 -27.81
N PRO A 6 -6.97 -0.20 -27.82
CA PRO A 6 -7.65 -1.29 -27.09
C PRO A 6 -7.48 -2.73 -27.58
N SER A 7 -6.96 -2.98 -28.80
CA SER A 7 -6.90 -4.34 -29.37
C SER A 7 -5.53 -5.02 -29.25
N ASP A 8 -4.45 -4.28 -29.02
CA ASP A 8 -3.08 -4.79 -29.16
C ASP A 8 -2.18 -4.32 -28.02
N TYR A 9 -2.48 -4.75 -26.78
CA TYR A 9 -1.57 -4.50 -25.66
C TYR A 9 -0.24 -5.25 -25.86
N ARG A 10 0.80 -4.55 -26.29
CA ARG A 10 2.19 -5.00 -26.12
C ARG A 10 2.69 -4.57 -24.74
N PHE A 11 2.69 -5.50 -23.79
CA PHE A 11 3.25 -5.24 -22.46
C PHE A 11 4.77 -5.34 -22.50
N HIS A 12 5.44 -4.19 -22.43
CA HIS A 12 6.86 -4.14 -22.10
C HIS A 12 6.98 -4.00 -20.57
N LEU A 13 7.09 -5.14 -19.88
CA LEU A 13 7.48 -5.17 -18.47
C LEU A 13 9.01 -5.10 -18.43
N GLN A 14 9.54 -3.92 -18.10
CA GLN A 14 10.96 -3.74 -17.81
C GLN A 14 11.03 -3.09 -16.44
N ASP A 15 11.72 -3.73 -15.49
CA ASP A 15 12.15 -3.07 -14.26
C ASP A 15 13.10 -1.95 -14.70
N LEU A 16 12.60 -0.71 -14.69
CA LEU A 16 13.33 0.48 -15.08
C LEU A 16 14.32 0.86 -13.97
N GLU A 17 15.32 0.03 -13.74
CA GLU A 17 16.58 0.55 -13.21
C GLU A 17 17.26 1.38 -14.32
N VAL A 18 17.81 2.52 -13.92
CA VAL A 18 18.09 3.73 -14.72
C VAL A 18 19.11 3.54 -15.86
N GLU A 19 19.58 2.32 -16.13
CA GLU A 19 20.68 2.07 -17.08
C GLU A 19 20.25 1.86 -18.55
N PHE A 20 18.96 1.89 -18.90
CA PHE A 20 18.52 1.43 -20.24
C PHE A 20 17.47 2.27 -20.98
N PHE A 21 17.35 3.58 -20.73
CA PHE A 21 16.46 4.41 -21.59
C PHE A 21 16.98 4.57 -23.04
N ASP A 22 18.29 4.45 -23.28
CA ASP A 22 18.85 4.39 -24.65
C ASP A 22 18.32 3.18 -25.44
N SER A 23 17.88 2.12 -24.75
CA SER A 23 17.28 0.93 -25.37
C SER A 23 15.80 1.10 -25.73
N LEU A 24 15.14 2.14 -25.19
CA LEU A 24 13.73 2.44 -25.45
C LEU A 24 13.54 3.31 -26.70
N GLU A 25 14.51 4.12 -27.10
CA GLU A 25 14.39 5.00 -28.27
C GLU A 25 13.97 4.24 -29.55
N PRO A 26 14.54 3.06 -29.88
CA PRO A 26 14.06 2.25 -31.00
C PRO A 26 12.65 1.68 -30.80
N ALA A 27 12.29 1.33 -29.55
CA ALA A 27 10.98 0.76 -29.22
C ALA A 27 9.86 1.82 -29.22
N LEU A 28 10.21 3.09 -28.98
CA LEU A 28 9.30 4.23 -28.96
C LEU A 28 9.17 4.89 -30.36
N ALA A 29 10.13 4.67 -31.27
CA ALA A 29 10.18 5.32 -32.58
C ALA A 29 8.97 5.00 -33.49
N ASP A 30 8.40 3.80 -33.36
CA ASP A 30 7.27 3.34 -34.19
C ASP A 30 5.89 3.60 -33.56
N LEU A 31 5.84 4.09 -32.31
CA LEU A 31 4.59 4.29 -31.57
C LEU A 31 4.03 5.70 -31.81
N GLN A 32 2.72 5.80 -32.09
CA GLN A 32 2.08 7.10 -32.30
C GLN A 32 1.84 7.84 -30.97
N ASP A 33 1.14 7.17 -30.05
CA ASP A 33 0.76 7.67 -28.74
C ASP A 33 1.16 6.65 -27.67
N VAL A 34 1.82 7.12 -26.61
CA VAL A 34 2.32 6.30 -25.52
C VAL A 34 1.71 6.79 -24.22
N VAL A 35 0.86 5.96 -23.62
CA VAL A 35 0.44 6.13 -22.23
C VAL A 35 1.61 5.79 -21.33
N VAL A 36 1.98 6.63 -20.37
CA VAL A 36 2.97 6.35 -19.31
C VAL A 36 2.28 6.46 -17.97
N ILE A 37 2.53 5.47 -17.11
CA ILE A 37 1.99 5.39 -15.75
C ILE A 37 3.11 4.97 -14.81
N ASP A 38 3.28 5.73 -13.74
CA ASP A 38 4.20 5.47 -12.63
C ASP A 38 3.75 4.22 -11.86
N SER A 39 4.68 3.30 -11.61
CA SER A 39 4.37 2.01 -10.99
C SER A 39 4.13 2.08 -9.48
N ASP A 40 4.57 3.17 -8.84
CA ASP A 40 4.43 3.43 -7.41
C ASP A 40 3.22 4.33 -7.10
N ARG A 41 2.32 4.52 -8.06
CA ARG A 41 1.07 5.25 -7.87
C ARG A 41 -0.11 4.31 -7.79
N TYR A 42 -1.03 4.61 -6.89
CA TYR A 42 -2.31 3.93 -6.83
C TYR A 42 -3.36 4.74 -7.60
N PHE A 43 -3.89 4.13 -8.66
CA PHE A 43 -5.01 4.63 -9.45
C PHE A 43 -6.19 3.69 -9.28
N THR A 44 -7.39 4.25 -9.13
CA THR A 44 -8.62 3.46 -9.21
C THR A 44 -8.83 2.96 -10.64
N LYS A 45 -9.69 1.95 -10.79
CA LYS A 45 -10.04 1.42 -12.11
C LYS A 45 -10.61 2.50 -13.03
N GLU A 46 -11.48 3.35 -12.50
CA GLU A 46 -12.12 4.45 -13.22
C GLU A 46 -11.07 5.47 -13.72
N MET A 47 -10.04 5.76 -12.91
CA MET A 47 -8.94 6.63 -13.34
C MET A 47 -8.14 6.01 -14.48
N ILE A 48 -7.86 4.71 -14.43
CA ILE A 48 -7.16 4.01 -15.52
C ILE A 48 -7.98 4.10 -16.82
N GLU A 49 -9.30 3.89 -16.75
CA GLU A 49 -10.17 4.02 -17.93
C GLU A 49 -10.15 5.44 -18.51
N ILE A 50 -10.11 6.48 -17.67
CA ILE A 50 -9.93 7.88 -18.09
C ILE A 50 -8.56 8.10 -18.73
N ILE A 51 -7.48 7.62 -18.11
CA ILE A 51 -6.10 7.77 -18.59
C ILE A 51 -5.97 7.20 -20.01
N LEU A 52 -6.54 6.02 -20.26
CA LEU A 52 -6.50 5.35 -21.56
C LEU A 52 -7.26 6.10 -22.68
N GLN A 53 -8.12 7.05 -22.31
CA GLN A 53 -8.90 7.88 -23.25
C GLN A 53 -8.35 9.31 -23.40
N LEU A 54 -7.28 9.66 -22.67
CA LEU A 54 -6.69 10.99 -22.78
C LEU A 54 -6.11 11.22 -24.18
N PRO A 55 -6.26 12.44 -24.72
CA PRO A 55 -5.63 12.78 -25.99
C PRO A 55 -4.11 12.84 -25.83
N ALA A 56 -3.41 12.69 -26.95
CA ALA A 56 -1.97 12.88 -27.04
C ALA A 56 -1.51 14.18 -26.37
N ASN A 57 -0.32 14.13 -25.76
CA ASN A 57 0.31 15.22 -25.02
C ASN A 57 -0.53 15.75 -23.85
N THR A 58 -1.15 14.86 -23.08
CA THR A 58 -1.91 15.22 -21.89
C THR A 58 -1.25 14.69 -20.63
N LEU A 59 -1.00 15.57 -19.66
CA LEU A 59 -0.54 15.20 -18.32
C LEU A 59 -1.73 15.06 -17.38
N LEU A 60 -1.83 13.94 -16.65
CA LEU A 60 -2.80 13.83 -15.56
C LEU A 60 -2.25 14.57 -14.34
N VAL A 61 -3.07 15.44 -13.76
CA VAL A 61 -2.67 16.28 -12.61
C VAL A 61 -3.70 16.27 -11.51
N GLN A 62 -3.26 16.55 -10.29
CA GLN A 62 -4.09 16.66 -9.10
C GLN A 62 -3.82 17.95 -8.34
N SER A 63 -4.77 18.35 -7.49
CA SER A 63 -4.61 19.52 -6.62
C SER A 63 -3.50 19.31 -5.60
N LYS A 64 -2.81 20.39 -5.22
CA LYS A 64 -1.93 20.40 -4.05
C LYS A 64 -2.72 20.08 -2.78
N SER A 65 -2.10 19.38 -1.83
CA SER A 65 -2.74 19.02 -0.56
C SER A 65 -1.72 19.00 0.59
N GLU A 66 -2.19 18.81 1.83
CA GLU A 66 -1.28 18.63 2.98
C GLU A 66 -0.34 17.41 2.80
N GLN A 67 -0.82 16.39 2.07
CA GLN A 67 -0.07 15.18 1.75
C GLN A 67 0.85 15.38 0.54
N PHE A 68 0.41 16.15 -0.45
CA PHE A 68 1.15 16.45 -1.69
C PHE A 68 1.47 17.93 -1.78
N LYS A 69 2.54 18.32 -1.10
CA LYS A 69 3.12 19.67 -1.23
C LYS A 69 3.92 19.76 -2.53
N SER A 70 3.90 20.94 -3.13
CA SER A 70 4.70 21.31 -4.31
C SER A 70 6.17 20.93 -4.20
N ILE A 71 6.75 21.08 -3.00
CA ILE A 71 8.14 20.72 -2.71
C ILE A 71 8.42 19.21 -2.61
N HIS A 72 7.41 18.34 -2.64
CA HIS A 72 7.58 16.90 -2.47
C HIS A 72 7.68 16.11 -3.79
N GLY A 73 7.44 16.74 -4.94
CA GLY A 73 7.47 16.04 -6.23
C GLY A 73 7.49 16.98 -7.43
N MET A 74 6.93 16.52 -8.54
CA MET A 74 6.85 17.26 -9.79
C MET A 74 5.52 18.00 -9.89
N GLY A 75 5.57 19.26 -10.30
CA GLY A 75 4.41 20.12 -10.50
C GLY A 75 4.37 20.76 -11.87
N ILE A 76 3.28 21.44 -12.18
CA ILE A 76 3.14 22.20 -13.43
C ILE A 76 2.70 23.64 -13.17
N GLU A 77 3.18 24.52 -14.05
CA GLU A 77 2.66 25.87 -14.26
C GLU A 77 1.74 25.83 -15.49
N THR A 78 0.63 26.55 -15.45
CA THR A 78 -0.40 26.49 -16.49
C THR A 78 -0.88 27.87 -16.96
N GLN A 79 -1.29 27.95 -18.22
CA GLN A 79 -1.97 29.11 -18.79
C GLN A 79 -2.98 28.64 -19.83
N GLU A 80 -4.22 29.15 -19.78
CA GLU A 80 -5.27 28.89 -20.79
C GLU A 80 -5.43 27.40 -21.18
N ASN A 81 -5.46 26.50 -20.19
CA ASN A 81 -5.53 25.03 -20.33
C ASN A 81 -4.32 24.33 -20.97
N GLN A 82 -3.17 25.01 -21.00
CA GLN A 82 -1.91 24.43 -21.44
C GLN A 82 -0.90 24.42 -20.30
N VAL A 83 0.02 23.45 -20.36
CA VAL A 83 1.19 23.37 -19.50
C VAL A 83 2.23 24.33 -20.06
N THR A 84 2.68 25.28 -19.24
CA THR A 84 3.77 26.20 -19.62
C THR A 84 5.11 25.72 -19.11
N LYS A 85 5.13 25.06 -17.94
CA LYS A 85 6.32 24.43 -17.36
C LYS A 85 5.98 23.18 -16.58
N VAL A 86 6.93 22.26 -16.54
CA VAL A 86 7.00 21.14 -15.61
C VAL A 86 8.16 21.40 -14.66
N ILE A 87 7.88 21.50 -13.36
CA ILE A 87 8.82 22.01 -12.35
C ILE A 87 9.08 20.93 -11.30
N GLY A 88 10.35 20.60 -11.07
CA GLY A 88 10.75 19.68 -10.01
C GLY A 88 10.89 20.37 -8.66
N HIS A 89 10.22 19.82 -7.64
CA HIS A 89 10.22 20.34 -6.26
C HIS A 89 10.01 21.86 -6.21
N GLY A 90 9.03 22.33 -6.99
CA GLY A 90 8.71 23.75 -7.11
C GLY A 90 8.22 24.34 -5.79
N ARG A 91 8.44 25.64 -5.58
CA ARG A 91 7.77 26.38 -4.49
C ARG A 91 6.29 26.54 -4.82
N ASP A 92 5.48 26.67 -3.78
CA ASP A 92 4.03 26.57 -3.92
C ASP A 92 3.39 27.60 -4.86
N HIS A 93 3.95 28.80 -4.93
CA HIS A 93 3.49 29.88 -5.79
C HIS A 93 3.96 29.79 -7.25
N TYR A 94 4.77 28.77 -7.60
CA TYR A 94 5.15 28.46 -8.99
C TYR A 94 4.36 27.28 -9.56
N VAL A 95 3.61 26.56 -8.72
CA VAL A 95 2.97 25.29 -9.08
C VAL A 95 1.46 25.42 -8.92
N ASP A 96 0.74 25.29 -10.04
CA ASP A 96 -0.72 25.27 -10.05
C ASP A 96 -1.25 23.88 -9.65
N TYR A 97 -0.68 22.82 -10.23
CA TYR A 97 -1.07 21.44 -9.99
C TYR A 97 0.14 20.51 -9.84
N MET A 98 -0.06 19.39 -9.14
CA MET A 98 0.92 18.31 -9.01
C MET A 98 0.72 17.30 -10.13
N LEU A 99 1.80 16.77 -10.70
CA LEU A 99 1.69 15.61 -11.59
C LEU A 99 1.13 14.41 -10.80
N ALA A 100 0.19 13.71 -11.40
CA ALA A 100 -0.44 12.53 -10.81
C ALA A 100 0.31 11.24 -11.15
N GLY A 101 1.38 11.29 -11.95
CA GLY A 101 2.15 10.11 -12.36
C GLY A 101 1.51 9.33 -13.52
N ALA A 102 0.67 9.97 -14.32
CA ALA A 102 0.20 9.44 -15.59
C ALA A 102 0.22 10.51 -16.68
N MET A 103 0.60 10.13 -17.90
CA MET A 103 0.65 11.02 -19.05
C MET A 103 0.44 10.26 -20.35
N VAL A 104 -0.06 10.93 -21.39
CA VAL A 104 -0.10 10.40 -22.75
C VAL A 104 0.78 11.27 -23.61
N LEU A 105 1.84 10.70 -24.20
CA LEU A 105 2.85 11.42 -24.96
C LEU A 105 2.89 10.90 -26.39
N ASN A 106 2.94 11.79 -27.37
CA ASN A 106 3.14 11.40 -28.75
C ASN A 106 4.63 11.37 -29.14
N HIS A 107 4.91 10.91 -30.36
CA HIS A 107 6.26 10.90 -30.93
C HIS A 107 6.95 12.29 -30.94
N GLU A 108 6.21 13.40 -31.03
CA GLU A 108 6.80 14.74 -31.00
C GLU A 108 7.47 15.07 -29.66
N VAL A 109 6.87 14.63 -28.55
CA VAL A 109 7.49 14.76 -27.23
C VAL A 109 8.59 13.71 -27.05
N LEU A 110 8.33 12.44 -27.42
CA LEU A 110 9.23 11.32 -27.17
C LEU A 110 10.54 11.36 -27.97
N LYS A 111 10.56 11.99 -29.15
CA LYS A 111 11.82 12.20 -29.92
C LYS A 111 12.87 13.03 -29.17
N ASN A 112 12.51 13.62 -28.04
CA ASN A 112 13.43 14.37 -27.18
C ASN A 112 14.18 13.49 -26.18
N VAL A 113 13.76 12.25 -25.95
CA VAL A 113 14.36 11.35 -24.95
C VAL A 113 15.89 11.28 -25.09
N GLY A 114 16.41 10.98 -26.28
CA GLY A 114 17.86 10.89 -26.53
C GLY A 114 18.61 12.23 -26.53
N LYS A 115 17.89 13.37 -26.44
CA LYS A 115 18.45 14.73 -26.44
C LYS A 115 18.31 15.42 -25.09
N THR A 116 17.46 14.92 -24.21
CA THR A 116 17.20 15.50 -22.90
C THR A 116 18.41 15.27 -21.98
N PRO A 117 18.98 16.33 -21.38
CA PRO A 117 20.07 16.17 -20.43
C PRO A 117 19.61 15.41 -19.17
N LEU A 118 20.55 14.69 -18.56
CA LEU A 118 20.33 14.08 -17.26
C LEU A 118 20.12 15.17 -16.20
N GLY A 119 19.16 14.96 -15.30
CA GLY A 119 18.71 15.95 -14.33
C GLY A 119 17.36 16.57 -14.68
N MET A 120 17.02 17.63 -13.96
CA MET A 120 15.79 18.40 -14.15
C MET A 120 16.18 19.88 -14.30
N ASP A 121 15.81 20.49 -15.42
CA ASP A 121 16.22 21.86 -15.75
C ASP A 121 15.38 22.88 -14.97
N GLU A 122 14.06 22.71 -14.98
CA GLU A 122 13.13 23.57 -14.24
C GLU A 122 13.01 23.09 -12.79
N ILE A 123 13.81 23.71 -11.92
CA ILE A 123 13.82 23.47 -10.47
C ILE A 123 13.99 24.77 -9.70
N SER A 124 13.59 24.76 -8.43
CA SER A 124 13.86 25.88 -7.52
C SER A 124 15.37 26.12 -7.37
N THR A 125 15.79 27.39 -7.28
CA THR A 125 17.20 27.75 -7.01
C THR A 125 17.73 27.03 -5.76
N GLY A 126 18.87 26.35 -5.91
CA GLY A 126 19.47 25.52 -4.87
C GLY A 126 18.97 24.07 -4.83
N GLY A 127 18.08 23.67 -5.74
CA GLY A 127 17.70 22.27 -5.94
C GLY A 127 18.87 21.44 -6.44
N MET A 128 18.88 20.16 -6.06
CA MET A 128 19.95 19.20 -6.39
C MET A 128 19.32 17.93 -6.98
N PRO A 129 18.94 17.94 -8.27
CA PRO A 129 18.35 16.77 -8.91
C PRO A 129 19.41 15.68 -9.08
N TYR A 130 18.98 14.41 -9.03
CA TYR A 130 19.87 13.31 -9.38
C TYR A 130 20.26 13.41 -10.86
N GLN A 131 21.47 12.98 -11.21
CA GLN A 131 21.93 12.93 -12.60
C GLN A 131 21.36 11.68 -13.29
N LYS A 132 20.05 11.69 -13.52
CA LYS A 132 19.30 10.65 -14.23
C LYS A 132 18.31 11.27 -15.20
N LEU A 133 17.81 10.50 -16.16
CA LEU A 133 16.74 10.96 -17.04
C LEU A 133 15.44 11.07 -16.25
N TYR A 134 14.75 12.20 -16.40
CA TYR A 134 13.40 12.42 -15.92
C TYR A 134 12.49 12.59 -17.13
N LEU A 135 11.40 11.81 -17.20
CA LEU A 135 10.43 11.95 -18.29
C LEU A 135 9.76 13.33 -18.26
N GLU A 136 9.61 13.88 -17.06
CA GLU A 136 9.16 15.25 -16.82
C GLU A 136 10.10 16.28 -17.47
N ASN A 137 11.41 16.03 -17.45
CA ASN A 137 12.37 16.88 -18.14
C ASN A 137 12.27 16.70 -19.67
N VAL A 138 11.93 15.51 -20.17
CA VAL A 138 11.64 15.30 -21.60
C VAL A 138 10.45 16.15 -22.05
N VAL A 139 9.38 16.17 -21.26
CA VAL A 139 8.23 17.04 -21.50
C VAL A 139 8.64 18.51 -21.44
N GLN A 140 9.46 18.90 -20.47
CA GLN A 140 9.97 20.27 -20.37
C GLN A 140 10.82 20.69 -21.58
N GLN A 141 11.69 19.81 -22.09
CA GLN A 141 12.46 20.09 -23.32
C GLN A 141 11.55 20.23 -24.54
N ALA A 142 10.48 19.44 -24.62
CA ALA A 142 9.49 19.59 -25.69
C ALA A 142 8.76 20.94 -25.61
N LEU A 143 8.40 21.39 -24.40
CA LEU A 143 7.81 22.72 -24.17
C LEU A 143 8.75 23.84 -24.62
N TYR A 144 10.05 23.77 -24.33
CA TYR A 144 11.02 24.74 -24.82
C TYR A 144 11.12 24.78 -26.36
N GLN A 145 10.81 23.67 -27.03
CA GLN A 145 10.76 23.58 -28.50
C GLN A 145 9.41 24.00 -29.08
N GLY A 146 8.45 24.43 -28.24
CA GLY A 146 7.13 24.88 -28.65
C GLY A 146 6.08 23.77 -28.80
N ALA A 147 6.34 22.57 -28.28
CA ALA A 147 5.34 21.52 -28.26
C ALA A 147 4.13 21.93 -27.42
N LEU A 148 2.92 21.60 -27.89
CA LEU A 148 1.70 21.84 -27.14
C LEU A 148 1.43 20.65 -26.20
N VAL A 149 1.37 20.93 -24.90
CA VAL A 149 1.07 19.96 -23.85
C VAL A 149 -0.12 20.45 -23.04
N HIS A 150 -1.12 19.59 -22.93
CA HIS A 150 -2.34 19.81 -22.17
C HIS A 150 -2.26 19.14 -20.80
N PHE A 151 -3.20 19.47 -19.94
CA PHE A 151 -3.38 18.75 -18.68
C PHE A 151 -4.84 18.35 -18.48
N LYS A 152 -5.05 17.23 -17.79
CA LYS A 152 -6.34 16.82 -17.27
C LYS A 152 -6.26 16.76 -15.76
N LYS A 153 -7.04 17.60 -15.09
CA LYS A 153 -7.20 17.52 -13.65
C LYS A 153 -8.09 16.33 -13.27
N THR A 154 -7.65 15.53 -12.31
CA THR A 154 -8.48 14.56 -11.59
C THR A 154 -9.03 15.17 -10.30
N ASP A 155 -10.27 14.84 -9.97
CA ASP A 155 -10.89 15.19 -8.68
C ASP A 155 -10.61 14.12 -7.62
N ASP A 156 -10.31 12.89 -8.05
CA ASP A 156 -9.93 11.79 -7.18
C ASP A 156 -8.45 11.89 -6.79
N LEU A 157 -8.16 11.49 -5.55
CA LEU A 157 -6.81 11.48 -5.00
C LEU A 157 -5.97 10.34 -5.60
N VAL A 158 -4.84 10.70 -6.20
CA VAL A 158 -3.82 9.71 -6.62
C VAL A 158 -2.77 9.60 -5.54
N LEU A 159 -2.69 8.42 -4.93
CA LEU A 159 -1.76 8.15 -3.85
C LEU A 159 -0.39 7.77 -4.40
N ASP A 160 0.64 8.35 -3.80
CA ASP A 160 2.03 7.97 -3.96
C ASP A 160 2.35 6.88 -2.94
N LEU A 161 2.77 5.70 -3.39
CA LEU A 161 3.07 4.55 -2.54
C LEU A 161 4.56 4.50 -2.14
N SER A 162 5.18 5.66 -1.90
CA SER A 162 6.57 5.77 -1.42
C SER A 162 6.89 5.03 -0.11
N TYR A 163 5.90 4.81 0.76
CA TYR A 163 6.10 4.18 2.06
C TYR A 163 5.05 3.11 2.35
N PRO A 164 5.39 2.05 3.13
CA PRO A 164 4.47 0.95 3.39
C PRO A 164 3.11 1.38 3.98
N TRP A 165 3.08 2.39 4.84
CA TRP A 165 1.82 2.88 5.44
C TRP A 165 0.87 3.54 4.43
N HIS A 166 1.35 3.95 3.25
CA HIS A 166 0.47 4.44 2.19
C HIS A 166 -0.48 3.33 1.68
N LEU A 167 -0.11 2.05 1.83
CA LEU A 167 -1.01 0.93 1.53
C LEU A 167 -2.27 0.94 2.43
N LEU A 168 -2.21 1.52 3.63
CA LEU A 168 -3.39 1.64 4.49
C LEU A 168 -4.37 2.70 3.97
N GLN A 169 -3.86 3.76 3.33
CA GLN A 169 -4.68 4.75 2.61
C GLN A 169 -5.24 4.12 1.33
N ALA A 170 -4.38 3.39 0.60
CA ALA A 170 -4.68 2.34 -0.37
C ALA A 170 -6.01 1.62 -0.09
N ASN A 171 -5.97 0.82 0.96
CA ASN A 171 -7.08 0.00 1.41
C ASN A 171 -8.33 0.83 1.68
N GLN A 172 -8.20 1.98 2.34
CA GLN A 172 -9.38 2.79 2.67
C GLN A 172 -10.13 3.28 1.43
N LEU A 173 -9.43 3.54 0.32
CA LEU A 173 -10.08 3.88 -0.95
C LEU A 173 -10.74 2.64 -1.58
N GLU A 174 -10.00 1.53 -1.67
CA GLU A 174 -10.49 0.27 -2.26
C GLU A 174 -11.68 -0.34 -1.54
N THR A 175 -11.65 -0.38 -0.21
CA THR A 175 -12.71 -1.02 0.58
C THR A 175 -14.02 -0.25 0.52
N LYS A 176 -13.97 1.06 0.31
CA LYS A 176 -15.16 1.93 0.27
C LYS A 176 -15.90 1.91 -1.06
N THR A 177 -15.38 1.25 -2.09
CA THR A 177 -16.08 1.14 -3.37
C THR A 177 -17.42 0.44 -3.14
N SER A 178 -18.52 1.11 -3.48
CA SER A 178 -19.87 0.56 -3.34
C SER A 178 -20.09 -0.64 -4.26
N PHE A 179 -20.93 -1.58 -3.82
CA PHE A 179 -21.38 -2.71 -4.62
C PHE A 179 -22.70 -3.27 -4.08
N GLU A 180 -23.42 -3.97 -4.94
CA GLU A 180 -24.61 -4.73 -4.56
C GLU A 180 -24.22 -6.11 -4.04
N SER A 181 -25.02 -6.63 -3.12
CA SER A 181 -24.80 -7.98 -2.59
C SER A 181 -24.95 -9.04 -3.68
N SER A 182 -24.05 -10.03 -3.68
CA SER A 182 -24.06 -11.13 -4.65
C SER A 182 -23.48 -12.41 -4.02
N TYR A 183 -24.36 -13.36 -3.68
CA TYR A 183 -24.00 -14.68 -3.14
C TYR A 183 -25.19 -15.65 -3.27
N ASP A 184 -24.92 -16.96 -3.29
CA ASP A 184 -25.95 -17.99 -3.14
C ASP A 184 -26.30 -18.14 -1.65
N GLN A 185 -27.59 -18.14 -1.31
CA GLN A 185 -28.08 -18.26 0.06
C GLN A 185 -27.57 -19.53 0.75
N ASN A 186 -27.30 -20.62 0.03
CA ASN A 186 -26.74 -21.84 0.62
C ASN A 186 -25.29 -21.70 1.09
N GLN A 187 -24.59 -20.63 0.67
CA GLN A 187 -23.23 -20.34 1.08
C GLN A 187 -23.16 -19.67 2.45
N VAL A 188 -24.26 -19.11 2.95
CA VAL A 188 -24.30 -18.35 4.20
C VAL A 188 -25.31 -19.00 5.13
N ASP A 189 -24.88 -19.31 6.35
CA ASP A 189 -25.78 -19.84 7.37
C ASP A 189 -26.87 -18.82 7.77
N GLU A 190 -28.10 -19.30 7.98
CA GLU A 190 -29.26 -18.44 8.28
C GLU A 190 -29.13 -17.65 9.59
N THR A 191 -28.24 -18.09 10.49
CA THR A 191 -28.01 -17.43 11.77
C THR A 191 -27.02 -16.26 11.70
N CYS A 192 -26.44 -15.99 10.53
CA CYS A 192 -25.55 -14.86 10.31
C CYS A 192 -26.31 -13.52 10.36
N VAL A 193 -25.67 -12.50 10.93
CA VAL A 193 -26.19 -11.12 10.93
C VAL A 193 -25.38 -10.29 9.95
N ILE A 194 -25.98 -9.90 8.84
CA ILE A 194 -25.35 -9.06 7.81
C ILE A 194 -25.99 -7.68 7.81
N LYS A 195 -25.18 -6.64 8.06
CA LYS A 195 -25.55 -5.22 8.04
C LYS A 195 -24.65 -4.48 7.06
N GLY A 196 -25.05 -4.45 5.79
CA GLY A 196 -24.27 -3.88 4.68
C GLY A 196 -24.36 -4.77 3.43
N SER A 197 -23.51 -4.53 2.45
CA SER A 197 -23.41 -5.37 1.25
C SER A 197 -22.44 -6.53 1.43
N LEU A 198 -22.75 -7.70 0.87
CA LEU A 198 -21.88 -8.87 0.87
C LEU A 198 -21.74 -9.43 -0.55
N VAL A 199 -20.51 -9.56 -1.04
CA VAL A 199 -20.19 -10.36 -2.22
C VAL A 199 -19.38 -11.58 -1.78
N LEU A 200 -19.80 -12.76 -2.20
CA LEU A 200 -19.15 -14.03 -1.84
C LEU A 200 -18.82 -14.82 -3.11
N GLY A 201 -17.54 -15.15 -3.26
CA GLY A 201 -17.02 -15.93 -4.38
C GLY A 201 -17.55 -17.36 -4.42
N LYS A 202 -17.27 -18.05 -5.53
CA LYS A 202 -17.67 -19.44 -5.77
C LYS A 202 -17.01 -20.36 -4.77
N ASN A 203 -17.73 -21.41 -4.35
CA ASN A 203 -17.28 -22.41 -3.38
C ASN A 203 -16.87 -21.84 -2.01
N SER A 204 -17.17 -20.57 -1.74
CA SER A 204 -16.94 -19.95 -0.44
C SER A 204 -18.14 -20.19 0.48
N ARG A 205 -17.88 -20.22 1.79
CA ARG A 205 -18.90 -20.49 2.81
C ARG A 205 -18.71 -19.62 4.04
N ILE A 206 -19.81 -19.15 4.60
CA ILE A 206 -19.88 -18.46 5.89
C ILE A 206 -20.71 -19.33 6.83
N GLU A 207 -20.08 -19.80 7.90
CA GLU A 207 -20.71 -20.65 8.91
C GLU A 207 -21.54 -19.85 9.93
N HIS A 208 -22.21 -20.56 10.83
CA HIS A 208 -23.19 -20.01 11.76
C HIS A 208 -22.68 -18.89 12.66
N HIS A 209 -23.58 -17.99 13.05
CA HIS A 209 -23.38 -16.91 14.01
C HIS A 209 -22.27 -15.90 13.65
N CYS A 210 -21.89 -15.79 12.38
CA CYS A 210 -21.02 -14.69 11.94
C CYS A 210 -21.76 -13.34 11.97
N ILE A 211 -21.03 -12.28 12.28
CA ILE A 211 -21.56 -10.90 12.29
C ILE A 211 -20.75 -10.08 11.30
N ILE A 212 -21.43 -9.53 10.29
CA ILE A 212 -20.83 -8.69 9.25
C ILE A 212 -21.48 -7.31 9.33
N LYS A 213 -20.68 -6.28 9.63
CA LYS A 213 -21.13 -4.88 9.78
C LYS A 213 -20.38 -3.96 8.82
N GLY A 214 -20.79 -3.88 7.57
CA GLY A 214 -20.16 -3.06 6.54
C GLY A 214 -20.22 -3.75 5.18
N ASN A 215 -19.49 -3.21 4.20
CA ASN A 215 -19.44 -3.77 2.86
C ASN A 215 -18.28 -4.77 2.76
N VAL A 216 -18.58 -6.06 2.60
CA VAL A 216 -17.57 -7.11 2.56
C VAL A 216 -17.53 -7.83 1.22
N ARG A 217 -16.33 -7.96 0.65
CA ARG A 217 -16.06 -8.79 -0.53
C ARG A 217 -15.21 -9.97 -0.12
N VAL A 218 -15.62 -11.18 -0.48
CA VAL A 218 -14.90 -12.41 -0.21
C VAL A 218 -14.67 -13.16 -1.51
N GLY A 219 -13.43 -13.54 -1.77
CA GLY A 219 -13.02 -14.28 -2.96
C GLY A 219 -13.50 -15.73 -2.99
N ASP A 220 -13.08 -16.47 -4.01
CA ASP A 220 -13.44 -17.86 -4.25
C ASP A 220 -12.75 -18.82 -3.28
N ASN A 221 -13.38 -19.97 -3.00
CA ASN A 221 -12.86 -21.04 -2.15
C ASN A 221 -12.44 -20.59 -0.73
N THR A 222 -13.10 -19.57 -0.18
CA THR A 222 -12.80 -19.01 1.13
C THR A 222 -13.81 -19.50 2.17
N LEU A 223 -13.30 -19.96 3.31
CA LEU A 223 -14.09 -20.37 4.47
C LEU A 223 -14.04 -19.30 5.55
N ILE A 224 -15.21 -18.84 5.98
CA ILE A 224 -15.40 -18.01 7.17
C ILE A 224 -16.13 -18.85 8.21
N SER A 225 -15.40 -19.28 9.23
CA SER A 225 -15.91 -20.17 10.27
C SER A 225 -16.75 -19.46 11.31
N SER A 226 -17.44 -20.25 12.13
CA SER A 226 -18.48 -19.76 13.02
C SER A 226 -18.05 -18.68 14.00
N GLY A 227 -18.93 -17.69 14.22
CA GLY A 227 -18.72 -16.63 15.20
C GLY A 227 -17.70 -15.57 14.80
N VAL A 228 -17.19 -15.58 13.56
CA VAL A 228 -16.32 -14.52 13.05
C VAL A 228 -17.07 -13.19 13.01
N VAL A 229 -16.37 -12.12 13.41
CA VAL A 229 -16.88 -10.76 13.36
C VAL A 229 -16.07 -9.95 12.35
N ILE A 230 -16.77 -9.34 11.40
CA ILE A 230 -16.18 -8.43 10.41
C ILE A 230 -16.81 -7.05 10.63
N GLU A 231 -15.97 -6.07 10.96
CA GLU A 231 -16.41 -4.70 11.22
C GLU A 231 -15.89 -3.75 10.14
N GLY A 232 -16.79 -2.96 9.57
CA GLY A 232 -16.53 -2.02 8.48
C GLY A 232 -16.35 -2.69 7.12
N ASP A 233 -15.79 -1.91 6.19
CA ASP A 233 -15.56 -2.36 4.82
C ASP A 233 -14.29 -3.20 4.74
N VAL A 234 -14.38 -4.40 4.17
CA VAL A 234 -13.31 -5.41 4.18
C VAL A 234 -13.28 -6.18 2.86
N ILE A 235 -12.06 -6.47 2.39
CA ILE A 235 -11.84 -7.34 1.24
C ILE A 235 -11.03 -8.56 1.69
N ILE A 236 -11.51 -9.76 1.39
CA ILE A 236 -10.86 -11.03 1.65
C ILE A 236 -10.64 -11.75 0.32
N GLY A 237 -9.39 -12.12 0.03
CA GLY A 237 -9.02 -12.81 -1.19
C GLY A 237 -9.51 -14.27 -1.22
N ASN A 238 -9.17 -14.93 -2.33
CA ASN A 238 -9.41 -16.35 -2.57
C ASN A 238 -8.64 -17.27 -1.60
N ASP A 239 -9.12 -18.50 -1.46
CA ASP A 239 -8.46 -19.61 -0.76
C ASP A 239 -8.11 -19.32 0.71
N CYS A 240 -8.86 -18.41 1.35
CA CYS A 240 -8.62 -18.03 2.73
C CYS A 240 -9.37 -18.93 3.71
N VAL A 241 -8.83 -19.04 4.93
CA VAL A 241 -9.51 -19.72 6.04
C VAL A 241 -9.49 -18.77 7.24
N ILE A 242 -10.68 -18.29 7.60
CA ILE A 242 -10.89 -17.42 8.76
C ILE A 242 -11.53 -18.26 9.85
N GLN A 243 -10.75 -18.70 10.83
CA GLN A 243 -11.22 -19.60 11.88
C GLN A 243 -12.09 -18.89 12.92
N ASN A 244 -12.75 -19.71 13.74
CA ASN A 244 -13.80 -19.30 14.66
C ASN A 244 -13.40 -18.13 15.55
N TYR A 245 -14.35 -17.21 15.72
CA TYR A 245 -14.24 -16.04 16.59
C TYR A 245 -13.08 -15.08 16.26
N ALA A 246 -12.53 -15.13 15.06
CA ALA A 246 -11.63 -14.08 14.59
C ALA A 246 -12.38 -12.75 14.44
N LEU A 247 -11.66 -11.64 14.68
CA LEU A 247 -12.13 -10.29 14.47
C LEU A 247 -11.34 -9.65 13.32
N ILE A 248 -12.04 -9.19 12.29
CA ILE A 248 -11.46 -8.43 11.20
C ILE A 248 -12.00 -6.99 11.29
N THR A 249 -11.08 -6.05 11.46
CA THR A 249 -11.42 -4.63 11.64
C THR A 249 -11.57 -3.88 10.31
N LYS A 250 -12.09 -2.65 10.37
CA LYS A 250 -12.45 -1.84 9.20
C LYS A 250 -11.27 -1.50 8.29
N ASN A 251 -11.55 -1.32 7.00
CA ASN A 251 -10.57 -0.99 5.95
C ASN A 251 -9.45 -2.03 5.86
N THR A 252 -9.77 -3.30 6.13
CA THR A 252 -8.80 -4.39 6.08
C THR A 252 -8.86 -5.09 4.74
N VAL A 253 -7.68 -5.35 4.17
CA VAL A 253 -7.52 -6.15 2.96
C VAL A 253 -6.67 -7.37 3.30
N ILE A 254 -7.25 -8.55 3.10
CA ILE A 254 -6.63 -9.85 3.29
C ILE A 254 -6.37 -10.45 1.90
N GLY A 255 -5.11 -10.73 1.60
CA GLY A 255 -4.68 -11.34 0.35
C GLY A 255 -5.08 -12.82 0.25
N HIS A 256 -4.67 -13.46 -0.85
CA HIS A 256 -5.03 -14.84 -1.15
C HIS A 256 -4.32 -15.85 -0.25
N GLY A 257 -5.00 -16.93 0.11
CA GLY A 257 -4.41 -18.04 0.83
C GLY A 257 -4.06 -17.73 2.29
N VAL A 258 -4.65 -16.68 2.88
CA VAL A 258 -4.39 -16.28 4.27
C VAL A 258 -5.16 -17.18 5.23
N LYS A 259 -4.52 -17.49 6.36
CA LYS A 259 -5.13 -18.25 7.47
C LYS A 259 -5.16 -17.39 8.71
N LEU A 260 -6.35 -17.10 9.21
CA LEU A 260 -6.54 -16.50 10.53
C LEU A 260 -6.98 -17.59 11.50
N GLY A 261 -6.23 -17.76 12.58
CA GLY A 261 -6.49 -18.75 13.61
C GLY A 261 -7.62 -18.34 14.56
N PHE A 262 -8.05 -19.29 15.38
CA PHE A 262 -9.02 -19.05 16.45
C PHE A 262 -8.71 -17.78 17.26
N HIS A 263 -9.68 -16.87 17.35
CA HIS A 263 -9.58 -15.63 18.12
C HIS A 263 -8.44 -14.69 17.71
N ALA A 264 -7.99 -14.74 16.46
CA ALA A 264 -7.09 -13.73 15.92
C ALA A 264 -7.86 -12.43 15.65
N GLU A 265 -7.31 -11.31 16.09
CA GLU A 265 -7.75 -9.96 15.74
C GLU A 265 -6.77 -9.35 14.73
N VAL A 266 -7.29 -8.91 13.58
CA VAL A 266 -6.45 -8.34 12.52
C VAL A 266 -7.01 -7.04 11.94
N GLY A 267 -6.10 -6.18 11.49
CA GLY A 267 -6.45 -5.07 10.63
C GLY A 267 -5.30 -4.51 9.78
N GLY A 268 -5.68 -3.74 8.76
CA GLY A 268 -4.75 -3.15 7.80
C GLY A 268 -4.55 -4.02 6.56
N VAL A 269 -3.30 -4.30 6.18
CA VAL A 269 -2.94 -5.08 4.98
C VAL A 269 -2.32 -6.39 5.39
N LEU A 270 -2.91 -7.51 4.99
CA LEU A 270 -2.28 -8.82 5.05
C LEU A 270 -2.06 -9.30 3.63
N MET A 271 -0.81 -9.43 3.19
CA MET A 271 -0.52 -9.92 1.85
C MET A 271 -0.74 -11.44 1.73
N ASN A 272 -0.52 -11.97 0.54
CA ASN A 272 -0.81 -13.36 0.22
C ASN A 272 -0.08 -14.35 1.13
N ARG A 273 -0.80 -15.42 1.49
CA ARG A 273 -0.30 -16.63 2.16
C ARG A 273 0.28 -16.38 3.55
N CYS A 274 -0.22 -15.37 4.26
CA CYS A 274 0.09 -15.18 5.68
C CYS A 274 -0.66 -16.17 6.57
N ALA A 275 -0.05 -16.50 7.70
CA ALA A 275 -0.70 -17.23 8.78
C ALA A 275 -0.62 -16.38 10.05
N ILE A 276 -1.77 -15.97 10.57
CA ILE A 276 -1.87 -15.30 11.87
C ILE A 276 -2.52 -16.29 12.82
N VAL A 277 -1.73 -16.90 13.70
CA VAL A 277 -2.16 -18.05 14.51
C VAL A 277 -2.98 -17.57 15.72
N HIS A 278 -3.46 -18.51 16.53
CA HIS A 278 -4.39 -18.31 17.64
C HIS A 278 -4.07 -17.12 18.54
N GLN A 279 -5.10 -16.36 18.93
CA GLN A 279 -5.04 -15.31 19.96
C GLN A 279 -3.97 -14.24 19.68
N CYS A 280 -3.82 -13.83 18.42
CA CYS A 280 -2.95 -12.69 18.06
C CYS A 280 -3.78 -11.41 17.93
N GLU A 281 -3.13 -10.26 18.12
CA GLU A 281 -3.66 -8.94 17.79
C GLU A 281 -2.65 -8.25 16.86
N VAL A 282 -3.01 -8.10 15.59
CA VAL A 282 -2.10 -7.61 14.54
C VAL A 282 -2.76 -6.53 13.69
N TYR A 283 -2.34 -5.28 13.89
CA TYR A 283 -2.73 -4.16 13.05
C TYR A 283 -1.53 -3.55 12.35
N GLY A 284 -1.55 -3.49 11.02
CA GLY A 284 -0.48 -2.88 10.24
C GLY A 284 -0.35 -3.39 8.81
N VAL A 285 0.88 -3.42 8.30
CA VAL A 285 1.19 -3.90 6.94
C VAL A 285 2.06 -5.15 7.06
N ILE A 286 1.47 -6.28 6.71
CA ILE A 286 2.05 -7.61 6.84
C ILE A 286 2.36 -8.17 5.45
N GLY A 287 3.65 -8.36 5.19
CA GLY A 287 4.20 -8.85 3.93
C GLY A 287 3.78 -10.27 3.59
N ARG A 288 4.16 -10.74 2.40
CA ARG A 288 3.80 -12.06 1.87
C ARG A 288 4.42 -13.17 2.69
N ARG A 289 3.67 -14.27 2.88
CA ARG A 289 4.15 -15.48 3.56
C ARG A 289 4.70 -15.23 4.97
N VAL A 290 4.14 -14.25 5.69
CA VAL A 290 4.46 -14.03 7.10
C VAL A 290 3.71 -15.04 7.98
N ASP A 291 4.40 -15.58 8.98
CA ASP A 291 3.86 -16.52 9.95
C ASP A 291 3.96 -15.93 11.37
N VAL A 292 2.83 -15.53 11.93
CA VAL A 292 2.75 -14.89 13.25
C VAL A 292 2.32 -15.94 14.28
N GLY A 293 3.26 -16.27 15.18
CA GLY A 293 3.06 -17.25 16.24
C GLY A 293 2.02 -16.81 17.26
N ALA A 294 1.33 -17.79 17.86
CA ALA A 294 0.22 -17.58 18.78
C ALA A 294 0.55 -16.60 19.93
N GLY A 295 -0.41 -15.75 20.29
CA GLY A 295 -0.22 -14.76 21.36
C GLY A 295 0.71 -13.61 21.00
N THR A 296 1.00 -13.37 19.72
CA THR A 296 1.74 -12.17 19.30
C THR A 296 0.81 -10.96 19.32
N LEU A 297 1.25 -9.87 19.96
CA LEU A 297 0.49 -8.63 20.12
C LEU A 297 1.25 -7.44 19.53
N VAL A 298 0.53 -6.58 18.82
CA VAL A 298 1.05 -5.34 18.25
C VAL A 298 0.45 -4.14 18.98
N GLY A 299 1.30 -3.37 19.66
CA GLY A 299 0.90 -2.06 20.17
C GLY A 299 0.79 -1.04 19.03
N THR A 300 -0.26 -0.21 19.03
CA THR A 300 -0.45 0.87 18.05
C THR A 300 -0.56 2.26 18.67
N LEU A 301 -0.69 2.34 20.00
CA LEU A 301 -0.83 3.58 20.75
C LEU A 301 0.37 3.76 21.69
N ARG A 302 0.98 4.95 21.63
CA ARG A 302 2.05 5.35 22.55
C ARG A 302 1.46 5.94 23.84
N PHE A 303 2.19 5.84 24.95
CA PHE A 303 1.76 6.38 26.24
C PHE A 303 1.61 7.91 26.28
N ASP A 304 2.25 8.62 25.35
CA ASP A 304 2.16 10.08 25.20
C ASP A 304 1.11 10.52 24.17
N ASP A 305 0.32 9.57 23.64
CA ASP A 305 -0.66 9.75 22.57
C ASP A 305 -0.09 10.38 21.29
N GLN A 306 1.24 10.38 21.11
CA GLN A 306 1.91 10.93 19.93
C GLN A 306 2.03 9.91 18.80
N GLU A 307 2.30 10.40 17.60
CA GLU A 307 2.63 9.58 16.43
C GLU A 307 4.07 9.03 16.52
N THR A 308 4.29 7.80 16.06
CA THR A 308 5.63 7.20 16.11
C THR A 308 6.52 7.77 15.02
N THR A 309 7.59 8.47 15.40
CA THR A 309 8.52 9.00 14.40
C THR A 309 9.38 7.88 13.80
N ILE A 310 9.32 7.71 12.49
CA ILE A 310 10.12 6.76 11.71
C ILE A 310 11.20 7.50 10.92
N ARG A 311 12.42 6.95 10.88
CA ARG A 311 13.49 7.44 10.00
C ARG A 311 13.55 6.61 8.71
N VAL A 312 13.48 7.28 7.56
CA VAL A 312 13.64 6.68 6.23
C VAL A 312 14.56 7.57 5.39
N HIS A 313 15.65 7.01 4.86
CA HIS A 313 16.67 7.75 4.09
C HIS A 313 17.11 9.07 4.74
N GLY A 314 17.33 9.05 6.06
CA GLY A 314 17.74 10.22 6.84
C GLY A 314 16.61 11.20 7.21
N ARG A 315 15.42 11.10 6.59
CA ARG A 315 14.25 11.93 6.89
C ARG A 315 13.46 11.33 8.05
N LEU A 316 12.97 12.20 8.94
CA LEU A 316 12.04 11.83 10.01
C LEU A 316 10.61 12.06 9.54
N LEU A 317 9.78 11.03 9.67
CA LEU A 317 8.40 11.01 9.23
C LEU A 317 7.53 10.57 10.40
N ALA A 318 6.42 11.26 10.64
CA ALA A 318 5.45 10.92 11.66
C ALA A 318 4.05 11.19 11.09
N ASN A 319 3.16 10.21 11.21
CA ASN A 319 1.74 10.32 10.92
C ASN A 319 0.98 9.20 11.67
N LYS A 320 -0.35 9.24 11.74
CA LYS A 320 -1.16 8.22 12.43
C LYS A 320 -0.84 6.77 12.05
N SER A 321 -0.46 6.53 10.79
CA SER A 321 -0.17 5.20 10.27
C SER A 321 1.27 4.75 10.53
N THR A 322 2.15 5.61 11.04
CA THR A 322 3.52 5.24 11.44
C THR A 322 3.60 4.44 12.74
N SER A 323 2.54 4.42 13.55
CA SER A 323 2.51 3.69 14.82
C SER A 323 2.09 2.22 14.70
N VAL A 324 1.77 1.73 13.50
CA VAL A 324 1.33 0.35 13.26
C VAL A 324 2.53 -0.59 13.06
N ALA A 325 2.32 -1.90 13.07
CA ALA A 325 3.40 -2.85 12.74
C ALA A 325 3.68 -2.90 11.24
N PHE A 326 4.95 -3.10 10.89
CA PHE A 326 5.37 -3.46 9.54
C PHE A 326 6.18 -4.74 9.62
N ILE A 327 5.69 -5.84 9.04
CA ILE A 327 6.39 -7.12 9.05
C ILE A 327 6.69 -7.51 7.61
N GLY A 328 7.97 -7.54 7.25
CA GLY A 328 8.44 -7.82 5.90
C GLY A 328 8.19 -9.26 5.44
N ASP A 329 8.30 -9.46 4.14
CA ASP A 329 8.00 -10.75 3.50
C ASP A 329 8.83 -11.90 4.08
N TYR A 330 8.24 -13.10 4.09
CA TYR A 330 8.89 -14.35 4.51
C TYR A 330 9.41 -14.36 5.95
N SER A 331 8.96 -13.42 6.78
CA SER A 331 9.32 -13.34 8.19
C SER A 331 8.39 -14.16 9.07
N ARG A 332 8.85 -14.47 10.29
CA ARG A 332 8.03 -15.18 11.27
C ARG A 332 8.32 -14.80 12.71
N THR A 333 7.31 -14.98 13.56
CA THR A 333 7.43 -14.82 15.00
C THR A 333 7.19 -16.15 15.71
N GLY A 334 7.93 -16.39 16.79
CA GLY A 334 7.59 -17.38 17.80
C GLY A 334 6.34 -16.97 18.58
N ILE A 335 5.92 -17.81 19.52
CA ILE A 335 4.75 -17.52 20.36
C ILE A 335 5.02 -16.38 21.36
N GLY A 336 3.97 -15.63 21.71
CA GLY A 336 3.99 -14.69 22.83
C GLY A 336 4.86 -13.46 22.64
N ASN A 337 5.05 -12.98 21.40
CA ASN A 337 5.82 -11.78 21.12
C ASN A 337 5.02 -10.49 21.37
N ILE A 338 5.68 -9.44 21.81
CA ILE A 338 5.11 -8.08 21.92
C ILE A 338 5.89 -7.17 20.98
N ILE A 339 5.20 -6.53 20.05
CA ILE A 339 5.78 -5.58 19.09
C ILE A 339 5.31 -4.18 19.48
N LEU A 340 6.24 -3.30 19.86
CA LEU A 340 5.89 -1.93 20.27
C LEU A 340 5.47 -1.06 19.07
N PRO A 341 4.72 0.04 19.31
CA PRO A 341 4.23 0.92 18.25
C PRO A 341 5.31 1.36 17.26
N GLY A 342 5.01 1.20 15.97
CA GLY A 342 5.85 1.59 14.84
C GLY A 342 7.12 0.78 14.64
N VAL A 343 7.32 -0.31 15.39
CA VAL A 343 8.46 -1.22 15.17
C VAL A 343 8.31 -1.95 13.84
N ARG A 344 9.39 -1.94 13.06
CA ARG A 344 9.49 -2.59 11.76
C ARG A 344 10.33 -3.84 11.87
N ILE A 345 9.82 -4.93 11.32
CA ILE A 345 10.56 -6.18 11.15
C ILE A 345 10.84 -6.32 9.66
N GLY A 346 12.12 -6.37 9.27
CA GLY A 346 12.53 -6.59 7.90
C GLY A 346 12.06 -7.93 7.34
N SER A 347 12.27 -8.11 6.04
CA SER A 347 12.01 -9.38 5.34
C SER A 347 13.01 -10.47 5.76
N TYR A 348 12.58 -11.73 5.67
CA TYR A 348 13.38 -12.91 6.00
C TYR A 348 13.87 -12.98 7.46
N CYS A 349 13.10 -12.43 8.39
CA CYS A 349 13.43 -12.41 9.81
C CYS A 349 12.76 -13.55 10.58
N SER A 350 13.41 -14.02 11.64
CA SER A 350 12.84 -14.96 12.59
C SER A 350 12.95 -14.40 14.00
N ILE A 351 11.81 -14.18 14.65
CA ILE A 351 11.76 -13.70 16.03
C ILE A 351 11.50 -14.90 16.94
N GLY A 352 12.37 -15.11 17.93
CA GLY A 352 12.21 -16.13 18.95
C GLY A 352 10.94 -15.93 19.79
N PRO A 353 10.52 -16.94 20.56
CA PRO A 353 9.34 -16.81 21.42
C PRO A 353 9.59 -15.83 22.57
N GLY A 354 8.55 -15.09 22.96
CA GLY A 354 8.56 -14.23 24.14
C GLY A 354 9.41 -12.95 24.03
N ALA A 355 9.72 -12.48 22.82
CA ALA A 355 10.47 -11.25 22.63
C ALA A 355 9.56 -10.03 22.81
N VAL A 356 10.14 -8.97 23.39
CA VAL A 356 9.58 -7.62 23.37
C VAL A 356 10.43 -6.81 22.39
N LEU A 357 9.86 -6.44 21.26
CA LEU A 357 10.56 -5.70 20.22
C LEU A 357 10.33 -4.20 20.42
N GLU A 358 11.40 -3.50 20.80
CA GLU A 358 11.39 -2.05 21.06
C GLU A 358 12.05 -1.24 19.93
N LYS A 359 12.73 -1.92 19.01
CA LYS A 359 13.52 -1.32 17.93
C LYS A 359 13.28 -2.10 16.65
N ASP A 360 13.49 -1.41 15.54
CA ASP A 360 13.45 -2.03 14.22
C ASP A 360 14.46 -3.17 14.11
N ILE A 361 14.04 -4.21 13.40
CA ILE A 361 14.85 -5.37 13.04
C ILE A 361 15.13 -5.27 11.55
N ASP A 362 16.41 -5.21 11.17
CA ASP A 362 16.80 -5.18 9.76
C ASP A 362 16.49 -6.51 9.06
N HIS A 363 16.60 -6.54 7.74
CA HIS A 363 16.39 -7.74 6.93
C HIS A 363 17.34 -8.87 7.34
N VAL A 364 16.88 -10.12 7.15
CA VAL A 364 17.70 -11.34 7.31
C VAL A 364 18.30 -11.46 8.72
N GLN A 365 17.46 -11.30 9.76
CA GLN A 365 17.88 -11.39 11.15
C GLN A 365 17.18 -12.52 11.92
N LEU A 366 17.92 -13.18 12.81
CA LEU A 366 17.37 -14.06 13.84
C LEU A 366 17.49 -13.36 15.19
N VAL A 367 16.34 -13.10 15.83
CA VAL A 367 16.28 -12.49 17.16
C VAL A 367 15.99 -13.59 18.17
N LEU A 368 16.88 -13.82 19.12
CA LEU A 368 16.69 -14.79 20.21
C LEU A 368 16.65 -14.07 21.55
N VAL A 369 15.71 -14.47 22.40
CA VAL A 369 15.57 -13.92 23.74
C VAL A 369 16.45 -14.69 24.71
N GLN A 370 17.34 -13.98 25.41
CA GLN A 370 18.07 -14.51 26.56
C GLN A 370 17.39 -14.04 27.84
N GLN A 371 17.05 -14.97 28.73
CA GLN A 371 16.34 -14.68 29.98
C GLN A 371 17.15 -15.15 31.19
N GLU A 372 17.36 -14.26 32.16
CA GLU A 372 17.84 -14.63 33.49
C GLU A 372 16.70 -15.21 34.32
N LYS A 373 16.93 -16.34 34.99
CA LYS A 373 15.92 -17.02 35.82
C LYS A 373 16.36 -17.07 37.27
N HIS A 374 15.55 -16.51 38.15
CA HIS A 374 15.75 -16.60 39.60
C HIS A 374 14.81 -17.62 40.21
N TYR A 375 15.36 -18.67 40.83
CA TYR A 375 14.59 -19.70 41.52
C TYR A 375 14.67 -19.47 43.02
N ARG A 376 13.51 -19.34 43.69
CA ARG A 376 13.41 -19.21 45.15
C ARG A 376 12.41 -20.23 45.68
N ALA A 377 12.66 -20.77 46.86
CA ALA A 377 11.69 -21.65 47.52
C ALA A 377 10.38 -20.89 47.79
N TRP A 378 9.27 -21.53 47.43
CA TRP A 378 7.91 -21.02 47.63
C TRP A 378 7.07 -22.07 48.34
N SER A 379 6.36 -21.69 49.41
CA SER A 379 5.64 -22.66 50.24
C SER A 379 4.34 -22.10 50.83
N PRO A 380 3.37 -22.96 51.17
CA PRO A 380 2.12 -22.58 51.84
C PRO A 380 2.31 -21.76 53.12
N ALA A 381 3.44 -21.93 53.81
CA ALA A 381 3.77 -21.18 55.03
C ALA A 381 3.84 -19.66 54.78
N LYS A 382 4.12 -19.22 53.55
CA LYS A 382 4.10 -17.79 53.18
C LYS A 382 2.69 -17.21 53.09
N TYR A 383 1.67 -18.05 52.92
CA TYR A 383 0.27 -17.64 52.84
C TYR A 383 -0.46 -17.78 54.20
N GLY A 384 0.25 -18.16 55.27
CA GLY A 384 -0.32 -18.26 56.62
C GLY A 384 -1.28 -19.43 56.83
N TRP A 385 -1.28 -20.45 55.96
CA TRP A 385 -2.04 -21.68 56.21
C TRP A 385 -1.51 -22.36 57.47
N LYS A 386 -2.36 -22.49 58.49
CA LYS A 386 -2.06 -23.29 59.67
C LYS A 386 -2.02 -24.76 59.23
N LYS A 387 -0.93 -25.44 59.59
CA LYS A 387 -0.80 -26.89 59.41
C LYS A 387 -1.84 -27.65 60.22
#